data_AF-A0A5Q4GFF0-F1
#
_entry.id   AF-A0A5Q4GFF0-F1
#
_cell.length_a   1.000
_cell.length_b   1.000
_cell.length_c   1.000
_cell.angle_alpha   90.00
_cell.angle_beta   90.00
_cell.angle_gamma   90.00
#
_symmetry.space_group_name_H-M   'P 1'
#
loop_
_entity.id
_entity.type
_entity.pdbx_description
1 polymer ?
#
loop_
_entity_poly.entity_id
_entity_poly.type
_entity_poly.pdbx_seq_one_letter_code
_entity_poly.pdbx_strand_id
1 'polypeptide(L)'
;MITKYASELPLPGGVEQYYDTLVELLRRVGKQPMDQDQLTETFIDVCPNSSSSTAINQYISLISRMGFWSVKDATVRLTPDGKALLDKDDDDSSAAKRSVLDMKLREVSGYEVLLTALEQGPISFDHADSTLKQALNVDWKSKNQTMFRMNWLRSLGYVTKDGHDYSLTPSGQSLIASGAHLPNVNKSGNGPTVVIDKTKSPSVLIGKATSLADAVEKEARTGGDGSALEQATADAFKFLGFDVQLIGGSGNPDVVATAPMGSNTYRALVETKSRSSGTVSQNDVNFNALNEHKVKSNADFVLVLAADFSGGNLEKWACDHKVRLLRVEEVRQILFAHAEAMIPLDRLRDLFVGGGSTDESTLSAILADSELSGQHMKLCGQVFGAVLAHQADEATLNEHALFYILDGAHSIQAIQATTSLLQSDLIGALGRAEDGSLYCRLSRRTLSERLRQIQEAIADPADEVLK
;
A
#
# COMPACT_ATOMS: atom_id res chain seq x y z
N MET A 1 1.57 29.61 3.94
CA MET A 1 1.29 28.55 2.95
C MET A 1 0.47 27.50 3.66
N ILE A 2 -0.62 27.01 3.05
CA ILE A 2 -1.42 25.91 3.61
C ILE A 2 -0.64 24.63 3.31
N THR A 3 -0.22 23.89 4.34
CA THR A 3 0.61 22.69 4.13
C THR A 3 -0.27 21.45 4.20
N LYS A 4 -0.54 20.86 3.04
CA LYS A 4 -1.31 19.62 2.87
C LYS A 4 -0.37 18.41 2.79
N TYR A 5 -0.85 17.23 3.19
CA TYR A 5 -0.15 15.97 3.02
C TYR A 5 -0.04 15.59 1.54
N ALA A 6 1.17 15.26 1.09
CA ALA A 6 1.38 14.65 -0.22
C ALA A 6 0.98 13.17 -0.26
N SER A 7 0.92 12.48 0.90
CA SER A 7 0.57 11.07 0.99
C SER A 7 -0.90 10.82 1.37
N GLU A 8 -1.51 9.86 0.70
CA GLU A 8 -2.83 9.29 0.98
C GLU A 8 -2.68 7.80 1.32
N LEU A 9 -3.66 7.27 2.06
CA LEU A 9 -3.75 5.84 2.37
C LEU A 9 -5.19 5.34 2.11
N PRO A 10 -5.36 4.06 1.73
CA PRO A 10 -6.67 3.44 1.57
C PRO A 10 -7.28 3.06 2.93
N LEU A 11 -8.56 2.69 2.92
CA LEU A 11 -9.20 1.92 4.00
C LEU A 11 -9.49 0.49 3.55
N PRO A 12 -9.66 -0.47 4.47
CA PRO A 12 -9.99 -1.84 4.10
C PRO A 12 -11.47 -1.97 3.67
N GLY A 13 -11.84 -3.12 3.10
CA GLY A 13 -13.24 -3.50 2.83
C GLY A 13 -13.72 -3.41 1.37
N GLY A 14 -12.90 -2.93 0.44
CA GLY A 14 -13.29 -2.74 -0.96
C GLY A 14 -12.99 -1.32 -1.44
N VAL A 15 -12.56 -1.13 -2.69
CA VAL A 15 -12.24 0.21 -3.24
C VAL A 15 -13.40 1.19 -3.13
N GLU A 16 -14.63 0.70 -3.33
CA GLU A 16 -15.83 1.52 -3.23
C GLU A 16 -16.42 1.58 -1.81
N GLN A 17 -15.83 0.82 -0.87
CA GLN A 17 -16.33 0.64 0.49
C GLN A 17 -15.54 1.43 1.55
N TYR A 18 -14.53 2.23 1.17
CA TYR A 18 -13.71 3.00 2.13
C TYR A 18 -14.58 3.90 3.04
N TYR A 19 -15.58 4.57 2.47
CA TYR A 19 -16.54 5.38 3.20
C TYR A 19 -17.39 4.54 4.16
N ASP A 20 -17.92 3.41 3.70
CA ASP A 20 -18.79 2.56 4.51
C ASP A 20 -18.00 1.94 5.69
N THR A 21 -16.75 1.51 5.43
CA THR A 21 -15.81 1.07 6.47
C THR A 21 -15.52 2.19 7.48
N LEU A 22 -15.26 3.42 7.01
CA LEU A 22 -15.05 4.57 7.90
C LEU A 22 -16.26 4.78 8.82
N VAL A 23 -17.47 4.83 8.24
CA VAL A 23 -18.70 5.09 8.99
C VAL A 23 -18.95 3.98 10.01
N GLU A 24 -18.81 2.70 9.63
CA GLU A 24 -19.01 1.58 10.55
C GLU A 24 -18.03 1.63 11.73
N LEU A 25 -16.75 1.92 11.47
CA LEU A 25 -15.75 2.09 12.53
C LEU A 25 -16.11 3.26 13.46
N LEU A 26 -16.53 4.40 12.92
CA LEU A 26 -16.97 5.54 13.71
C LEU A 26 -18.23 5.21 14.54
N ARG A 27 -19.20 4.47 13.98
CA ARG A 27 -20.40 4.01 14.70
C ARG A 27 -20.02 3.10 15.87
N ARG A 28 -19.08 2.19 15.68
CA ARG A 28 -18.57 1.28 16.73
C ARG A 28 -17.93 2.08 17.88
N VAL A 29 -17.03 3.01 17.57
CA VAL A 29 -16.39 3.90 18.56
C VAL A 29 -17.38 4.87 19.20
N GLY A 30 -18.44 5.26 18.49
CA GLY A 30 -19.50 6.12 18.99
C GLY A 30 -20.33 5.47 20.10
N LYS A 31 -20.47 4.14 20.08
CA LYS A 31 -21.21 3.38 21.12
C LYS A 31 -20.45 3.34 22.44
N GLN A 32 -19.13 3.17 22.40
CA GLN A 32 -18.28 3.19 23.59
C GLN A 32 -16.84 3.58 23.23
N PRO A 33 -16.12 4.28 24.13
CA PRO A 33 -14.68 4.44 24.00
C PRO A 33 -13.98 3.09 23.91
N MET A 34 -13.01 2.97 23.01
CA MET A 34 -12.27 1.73 22.79
C MET A 34 -10.80 1.91 23.08
N ASP A 35 -10.17 0.97 23.76
CA ASP A 35 -8.71 0.89 23.81
C ASP A 35 -8.14 0.29 22.50
N GLN A 36 -6.81 0.15 22.45
CA GLN A 36 -6.11 -0.33 21.25
C GLN A 36 -6.49 -1.76 20.87
N ASP A 37 -6.67 -2.64 21.86
CA ASP A 37 -6.96 -4.05 21.63
C ASP A 37 -8.40 -4.20 21.14
N GLN A 38 -9.35 -3.50 21.77
CA GLN A 38 -10.75 -3.45 21.35
C GLN A 38 -10.93 -2.85 19.94
N LEU A 39 -10.17 -1.81 19.62
CA LEU A 39 -10.14 -1.27 18.25
C LEU A 39 -9.61 -2.31 17.27
N THR A 40 -8.55 -3.02 17.63
CA THR A 40 -7.96 -4.06 16.78
C THR A 40 -8.96 -5.17 16.48
N GLU A 41 -9.65 -5.66 17.50
CA GLU A 41 -10.74 -6.64 17.33
C GLU A 41 -11.88 -6.09 16.48
N THR A 42 -12.26 -4.82 16.67
CA THR A 42 -13.30 -4.16 15.86
C THR A 42 -12.90 -4.08 14.39
N PHE A 43 -11.64 -3.77 14.09
CA PHE A 43 -11.15 -3.78 12.71
C PHE A 43 -11.17 -5.17 12.07
N ILE A 44 -10.82 -6.21 12.83
CA ILE A 44 -10.89 -7.59 12.35
C ILE A 44 -12.35 -7.99 12.08
N ASP A 45 -13.29 -7.59 12.93
CA ASP A 45 -14.72 -7.87 12.74
C ASP A 45 -15.30 -7.14 11.52
N VAL A 46 -14.97 -5.87 11.35
CA VAL A 46 -15.42 -5.05 10.20
C VAL A 46 -14.75 -5.49 8.90
N CYS A 47 -13.50 -5.96 8.97
CA CYS A 47 -12.67 -6.33 7.82
C CYS A 47 -11.98 -7.68 8.05
N PRO A 48 -12.72 -8.81 7.98
CA PRO A 48 -12.19 -10.13 8.31
C PRO A 48 -11.07 -10.63 7.40
N ASN A 49 -10.91 -10.02 6.23
CA ASN A 49 -9.85 -10.33 5.27
C ASN A 49 -8.55 -9.52 5.50
N SER A 50 -8.53 -8.54 6.42
CA SER A 50 -7.31 -7.81 6.77
C SER A 50 -6.66 -8.44 8.00
N SER A 51 -5.51 -9.09 7.82
CA SER A 51 -5.01 -10.12 8.73
C SER A 51 -3.75 -9.74 9.53
N SER A 52 -3.29 -8.48 9.50
CA SER A 52 -2.12 -8.06 10.32
C SER A 52 -2.41 -6.88 11.24
N SER A 53 -1.97 -6.98 12.50
CA SER A 53 -2.03 -5.91 13.51
C SER A 53 -1.28 -4.64 13.06
N THR A 54 -0.23 -4.81 12.27
CA THR A 54 0.51 -3.71 11.64
C THR A 54 -0.37 -2.90 10.70
N ALA A 55 -1.20 -3.51 9.85
CA ALA A 55 -2.12 -2.82 8.93
C ALA A 55 -3.22 -2.05 9.68
N ILE A 56 -3.75 -2.64 10.75
CA ILE A 56 -4.78 -2.03 11.61
C ILE A 56 -4.29 -0.73 12.25
N ASN A 57 -3.08 -0.72 12.80
CA ASN A 57 -2.50 0.48 13.39
C ASN A 57 -2.39 1.64 12.39
N GLN A 58 -2.21 1.34 11.09
CA GLN A 58 -2.13 2.36 10.04
C GLN A 58 -3.49 2.96 9.74
N TYR A 59 -4.54 2.13 9.65
CA TYR A 59 -5.91 2.62 9.49
C TYR A 59 -6.33 3.49 10.67
N ILE A 60 -5.92 3.10 11.89
CA ILE A 60 -6.14 3.93 13.09
C ILE A 60 -5.47 5.29 12.95
N SER A 61 -4.21 5.33 12.49
CA SER A 61 -3.49 6.59 12.25
C SER A 61 -4.15 7.43 11.15
N LEU A 62 -4.62 6.82 10.06
CA LEU A 62 -5.31 7.52 8.97
C LEU A 62 -6.59 8.20 9.46
N ILE A 63 -7.46 7.48 10.17
CA ILE A 63 -8.72 8.04 10.67
C ILE A 63 -8.47 9.10 11.75
N SER A 64 -7.41 8.93 12.55
CA SER A 64 -6.96 9.95 13.49
C SER A 64 -6.52 11.22 12.77
N ARG A 65 -5.80 11.09 11.65
CA ARG A 65 -5.41 12.21 10.77
C ARG A 65 -6.61 12.92 10.15
N MET A 66 -7.71 12.20 9.89
CA MET A 66 -8.95 12.77 9.37
C MET A 66 -9.71 13.59 10.42
N GLY A 67 -9.38 13.44 11.71
CA GLY A 67 -9.94 14.25 12.80
C GLY A 67 -11.35 13.84 13.23
N PHE A 68 -11.90 12.73 12.74
CA PHE A 68 -13.23 12.23 13.12
C PHE A 68 -13.23 11.53 14.48
N TRP A 69 -12.08 11.07 14.95
CA TRP A 69 -11.88 10.62 16.33
C TRP A 69 -10.57 11.15 16.89
N SER A 70 -10.37 10.98 18.20
CA SER A 70 -9.12 11.31 18.86
C SER A 70 -8.79 10.27 19.94
N VAL A 71 -7.49 10.11 20.20
CA VAL A 71 -6.99 9.27 21.28
C VAL A 71 -6.87 10.13 22.54
N LYS A 72 -7.57 9.77 23.62
CA LYS A 72 -7.50 10.42 24.93
C LYS A 72 -7.52 9.36 26.04
N ASP A 73 -6.60 9.48 27.00
CA ASP A 73 -6.47 8.56 28.13
C ASP A 73 -6.37 7.08 27.67
N ALA A 74 -5.55 6.84 26.64
CA ALA A 74 -5.38 5.54 25.97
C ALA A 74 -6.67 4.92 25.36
N THR A 75 -7.75 5.71 25.23
CA THR A 75 -8.99 5.30 24.58
C THR A 75 -9.31 6.20 23.39
N VAL A 76 -9.89 5.64 22.34
CA VAL A 76 -10.33 6.36 21.14
C VAL A 76 -11.79 6.76 21.29
N ARG A 77 -12.09 8.01 20.94
CA ARG A 77 -13.41 8.63 21.09
C ARG A 77 -13.73 9.51 19.89
N LEU A 78 -15.00 9.58 19.50
CA LEU A 78 -15.45 10.49 18.44
C LEU A 78 -15.21 11.95 18.83
N THR A 79 -14.69 12.73 17.86
CA THR A 79 -14.67 14.19 17.95
C THR A 79 -16.05 14.76 17.64
N PRO A 80 -16.30 16.07 17.87
CA PRO A 80 -17.50 16.73 17.39
C PRO A 80 -17.72 16.54 15.88
N ASP A 81 -16.65 16.60 15.07
CA ASP A 81 -16.71 16.39 13.63
C ASP A 81 -17.09 14.94 13.28
N GLY A 82 -16.58 13.96 14.01
CA GLY A 82 -16.97 12.55 13.83
C GLY A 82 -18.43 12.28 14.19
N LYS A 83 -18.94 12.89 15.26
CA LYS A 83 -20.37 12.81 15.62
C LYS A 83 -21.24 13.46 14.56
N ALA A 84 -20.89 14.67 14.14
CA ALA A 84 -21.60 15.38 13.09
C ALA A 84 -21.57 14.64 11.74
N LEU A 85 -20.51 13.88 11.45
CA LEU A 85 -20.46 13.01 10.28
C LEU A 85 -21.49 11.88 10.37
N LEU A 86 -21.59 11.20 11.53
CA LEU A 86 -22.57 10.14 11.75
C LEU A 86 -24.00 10.65 11.71
N ASP A 87 -24.28 11.77 12.38
CA ASP A 87 -25.60 12.42 12.38
C ASP A 87 -26.03 12.77 10.95
N LYS A 88 -25.09 13.23 10.12
CA LYS A 88 -25.34 13.46 8.69
C LYS A 88 -25.53 12.18 7.91
N ASP A 89 -24.77 11.11 8.17
CA ASP A 89 -24.92 9.87 7.41
C ASP A 89 -26.29 9.20 7.65
N ASP A 90 -26.79 9.31 8.89
CA ASP A 90 -28.10 8.80 9.26
C ASP A 90 -29.27 9.60 8.62
N ASP A 91 -29.05 10.87 8.25
CA ASP A 91 -30.06 11.75 7.62
C ASP A 91 -29.89 11.84 6.09
N ASP A 92 -28.71 12.23 5.63
CA ASP A 92 -28.29 12.35 4.23
C ASP A 92 -26.83 11.90 4.03
N SER A 93 -26.66 10.63 3.66
CA SER A 93 -25.35 10.04 3.36
C SER A 93 -24.56 10.82 2.29
N SER A 94 -25.22 11.54 1.38
CA SER A 94 -24.52 12.38 0.38
C SER A 94 -23.84 13.58 1.03
N ALA A 95 -24.50 14.22 2.00
CA ALA A 95 -23.92 15.31 2.78
C ALA A 95 -22.77 14.85 3.68
N ALA A 96 -22.85 13.62 4.21
CA ALA A 96 -21.76 13.01 4.95
C ALA A 96 -20.55 12.68 4.06
N LYS A 97 -20.75 12.04 2.89
CA LYS A 97 -19.70 11.83 1.88
C LYS A 97 -19.04 13.15 1.45
N ARG A 98 -19.83 14.21 1.31
CA ARG A 98 -19.29 15.55 1.04
C ARG A 98 -18.37 16.06 2.14
N SER A 99 -18.73 15.83 3.40
CA SER A 99 -17.93 16.24 4.56
C SER A 99 -16.58 15.50 4.62
N VAL A 100 -16.55 14.22 4.22
CA VAL A 100 -15.29 13.47 4.07
C VAL A 100 -14.44 14.06 2.94
N LEU A 101 -15.03 14.37 1.77
CA LEU A 101 -14.30 15.00 0.68
C LEU A 101 -13.74 16.37 1.08
N ASP A 102 -14.50 17.18 1.82
CA ASP A 102 -14.04 18.49 2.32
C ASP A 102 -12.79 18.36 3.19
N MET A 103 -12.79 17.38 4.08
CA MET A 103 -11.61 17.07 4.88
C MET A 103 -10.45 16.63 3.98
N LYS A 104 -10.68 15.73 3.00
CA LYS A 104 -9.63 15.28 2.07
C LYS A 104 -9.04 16.45 1.27
N LEU A 105 -9.87 17.33 0.73
CA LEU A 105 -9.44 18.52 -0.01
C LEU A 105 -8.65 19.49 0.86
N ARG A 106 -8.96 19.56 2.16
CA ARG A 106 -8.25 20.43 3.12
C ARG A 106 -6.90 19.85 3.54
N GLU A 107 -6.85 18.54 3.81
CA GLU A 107 -5.69 17.90 4.42
C GLU A 107 -4.74 17.26 3.40
N VAL A 108 -5.21 16.84 2.22
CA VAL A 108 -4.43 16.05 1.26
C VAL A 108 -4.33 16.76 -0.09
N SER A 109 -3.12 16.90 -0.61
CA SER A 109 -2.86 17.54 -1.90
C SER A 109 -3.35 16.67 -3.06
N GLY A 110 -3.95 17.30 -4.07
CA GLY A 110 -4.12 16.73 -5.40
C GLY A 110 -5.47 16.11 -5.70
N TYR A 111 -6.41 16.10 -4.76
CA TYR A 111 -7.81 15.75 -5.06
C TYR A 111 -8.43 16.75 -6.04
N GLU A 112 -8.16 18.04 -5.84
CA GLU A 112 -8.57 19.13 -6.73
C GLU A 112 -8.00 18.92 -8.15
N VAL A 113 -6.74 18.48 -8.27
CA VAL A 113 -6.07 18.26 -9.55
C VAL A 113 -6.77 17.15 -10.32
N LEU A 114 -7.07 16.02 -9.66
CA LEU A 114 -7.74 14.89 -10.31
C LEU A 114 -9.17 15.24 -10.71
N LEU A 115 -9.91 15.93 -9.85
CA LEU A 115 -11.27 16.38 -10.13
C LEU A 115 -11.32 17.36 -11.31
N THR A 116 -10.38 18.31 -11.40
CA THR A 116 -10.26 19.23 -12.55
C THR A 116 -9.84 18.50 -13.83
N ALA A 117 -8.98 17.47 -13.75
CA ALA A 117 -8.65 16.67 -14.92
C ALA A 117 -9.87 15.91 -15.46
N LEU A 118 -10.66 15.33 -14.56
CA LEU A 118 -11.89 14.59 -14.88
C LEU A 118 -13.04 15.48 -15.37
N GLU A 119 -13.03 16.78 -15.06
CA GLU A 119 -13.96 17.77 -15.63
C GLU A 119 -13.82 17.87 -17.17
N GLN A 120 -12.62 17.66 -17.70
CA GLN A 120 -12.35 17.74 -19.14
C GLN A 120 -12.83 16.51 -19.91
N GLY A 121 -13.24 15.46 -19.21
CA GLY A 121 -13.74 14.21 -19.79
C GLY A 121 -13.14 12.97 -19.12
N PRO A 122 -13.49 11.76 -19.62
CA PRO A 122 -12.90 10.53 -19.15
C PRO A 122 -11.38 10.52 -19.32
N ILE A 123 -10.65 10.06 -18.31
CA ILE A 123 -9.18 9.93 -18.35
C ILE A 123 -8.73 8.54 -17.95
N SER A 124 -7.66 8.06 -18.58
CA SER A 124 -7.00 6.83 -18.16
C SER A 124 -6.25 7.03 -16.84
N PHE A 125 -5.97 5.93 -16.15
CA PHE A 125 -5.17 5.96 -14.91
C PHE A 125 -3.78 6.59 -15.11
N ASP A 126 -3.13 6.32 -16.25
CA ASP A 126 -1.80 6.83 -16.55
C ASP A 126 -1.78 8.34 -16.79
N HIS A 127 -2.84 8.85 -17.42
CA HIS A 127 -3.04 10.29 -17.54
C HIS A 127 -3.23 10.90 -16.16
N ALA A 128 -4.11 10.33 -15.33
CA ALA A 128 -4.34 10.81 -13.97
C ALA A 128 -3.05 10.85 -13.13
N ASP A 129 -2.22 9.81 -13.20
CA ASP A 129 -0.95 9.72 -12.47
C ASP A 129 0.05 10.77 -12.94
N SER A 130 0.20 10.93 -14.26
CA SER A 130 1.11 11.91 -14.86
C SER A 130 0.70 13.35 -14.49
N THR A 131 -0.60 13.65 -14.59
CA THR A 131 -1.16 14.96 -14.24
C THR A 131 -0.97 15.28 -12.76
N LEU A 132 -1.24 14.31 -11.87
CA LEU A 132 -1.04 14.47 -10.44
C LEU A 132 0.44 14.71 -10.09
N LYS A 133 1.34 13.88 -10.64
CA LYS A 133 2.79 14.01 -10.42
C LYS A 133 3.33 15.35 -10.86
N GLN A 134 2.90 15.82 -12.05
CA GLN A 134 3.29 17.12 -12.57
C GLN A 134 2.78 18.26 -11.69
N ALA A 135 1.51 18.23 -11.30
CA ALA A 135 0.89 19.30 -10.50
C ALA A 135 1.49 19.40 -9.10
N LEU A 136 1.81 18.27 -8.48
CA LEU A 136 2.46 18.23 -7.17
C LEU A 136 3.98 18.37 -7.24
N ASN A 137 4.56 18.37 -8.44
CA ASN A 137 6.00 18.32 -8.69
C ASN A 137 6.65 17.19 -7.86
N VAL A 138 6.11 15.98 -7.96
CA VAL A 138 6.59 14.77 -7.26
C VAL A 138 7.11 13.72 -8.23
N ASP A 139 8.04 12.88 -7.77
CA ASP A 139 8.71 11.87 -8.59
C ASP A 139 8.43 10.42 -8.13
N TRP A 140 7.26 10.19 -7.50
CA TRP A 140 6.83 8.89 -6.99
C TRP A 140 7.07 7.80 -8.05
N LYS A 141 7.78 6.71 -7.69
CA LYS A 141 8.06 5.62 -8.63
C LYS A 141 6.86 4.71 -8.78
N SER A 142 6.17 4.47 -7.67
CA SER A 142 4.84 3.85 -7.65
C SER A 142 3.72 4.82 -8.10
N LYS A 143 2.60 4.25 -8.57
CA LYS A 143 1.33 4.96 -8.88
C LYS A 143 0.32 4.92 -7.71
N ASN A 144 0.72 4.36 -6.56
CA ASN A 144 -0.14 4.14 -5.39
C ASN A 144 -0.87 5.41 -4.93
N GLN A 145 -0.15 6.53 -4.90
CA GLN A 145 -0.69 7.80 -4.41
C GLN A 145 -1.83 8.33 -5.28
N THR A 146 -1.75 8.11 -6.60
CA THR A 146 -2.83 8.40 -7.54
C THR A 146 -3.99 7.44 -7.32
N MET A 147 -3.71 6.14 -7.21
CA MET A 147 -4.71 5.10 -6.98
C MET A 147 -5.52 5.34 -5.71
N PHE A 148 -4.88 5.65 -4.58
CA PHE A 148 -5.59 5.85 -3.32
C PHE A 148 -6.57 7.03 -3.38
N ARG A 149 -6.20 8.11 -4.07
CA ARG A 149 -7.09 9.26 -4.28
C ARG A 149 -8.27 8.92 -5.18
N MET A 150 -8.02 8.22 -6.28
CA MET A 150 -9.09 7.74 -7.17
C MET A 150 -10.05 6.81 -6.44
N ASN A 151 -9.53 5.89 -5.63
CA ASN A 151 -10.32 4.94 -4.85
C ASN A 151 -11.19 5.64 -3.80
N TRP A 152 -10.64 6.63 -3.09
CA TRP A 152 -11.44 7.50 -2.21
C TRP A 152 -12.54 8.25 -2.97
N LEU A 153 -12.23 8.86 -4.11
CA LEU A 153 -13.23 9.55 -4.93
C LEU A 153 -14.34 8.62 -5.42
N ARG A 154 -13.99 7.36 -5.73
CA ARG A 154 -14.95 6.31 -6.10
C ARG A 154 -15.83 5.89 -4.93
N SER A 155 -15.24 5.62 -3.77
CA SER A 155 -16.02 5.27 -2.58
C SER A 155 -16.97 6.38 -2.12
N LEU A 156 -16.54 7.64 -2.27
CA LEU A 156 -17.39 8.81 -2.01
C LEU A 156 -18.44 9.05 -3.10
N GLY A 157 -18.44 8.28 -4.19
CA GLY A 157 -19.43 8.33 -5.26
C GLY A 157 -19.27 9.51 -6.22
N TYR A 158 -18.11 10.18 -6.26
CA TYR A 158 -17.84 11.30 -7.16
C TYR A 158 -17.20 10.87 -8.49
N VAL A 159 -16.54 9.73 -8.49
CA VAL A 159 -15.87 9.16 -9.66
C VAL A 159 -16.35 7.74 -9.87
N THR A 160 -16.45 7.32 -11.12
CA THR A 160 -16.65 5.92 -11.51
C THR A 160 -15.51 5.48 -12.43
N LYS A 161 -15.30 4.18 -12.52
CA LYS A 161 -14.34 3.55 -13.42
C LYS A 161 -15.10 2.63 -14.37
N ASP A 162 -14.89 2.81 -15.67
CA ASP A 162 -15.40 1.92 -16.72
C ASP A 162 -14.23 1.42 -17.56
N GLY A 163 -13.97 0.10 -17.51
CA GLY A 163 -12.76 -0.48 -18.06
C GLY A 163 -11.49 0.16 -17.47
N HIS A 164 -10.74 0.88 -18.31
CA HIS A 164 -9.49 1.54 -17.92
C HIS A 164 -9.64 3.04 -17.62
N ASP A 165 -10.82 3.60 -17.89
CA ASP A 165 -11.05 5.05 -17.83
C ASP A 165 -11.88 5.43 -16.60
N TYR A 166 -11.54 6.59 -16.04
CA TYR A 166 -12.23 7.21 -14.91
C TYR A 166 -13.06 8.38 -15.39
N SER A 167 -14.26 8.52 -14.86
CA SER A 167 -15.21 9.59 -15.22
C SER A 167 -15.94 10.13 -13.99
N LEU A 168 -16.39 11.39 -14.05
CA LEU A 168 -17.26 11.95 -13.01
C LEU A 168 -18.64 11.28 -13.03
N THR A 169 -19.16 10.97 -11.84
CA THR A 169 -20.58 10.61 -11.66
C THR A 169 -21.46 11.87 -11.74
N PRO A 170 -22.81 11.75 -11.75
CA PRO A 170 -23.69 12.92 -11.63
C PRO A 170 -23.42 13.76 -10.37
N SER A 171 -23.10 13.12 -9.24
CA SER A 171 -22.68 13.80 -8.02
C SER A 171 -21.33 14.51 -8.19
N GLY A 172 -20.38 13.89 -8.89
CA GLY A 172 -19.10 14.50 -9.27
C GLY A 172 -19.28 15.74 -10.15
N GLN A 173 -20.13 15.66 -11.17
CA GLN A 173 -20.45 16.79 -12.06
C GLN A 173 -21.11 17.94 -11.29
N SER A 174 -22.03 17.62 -10.37
CA SER A 174 -22.68 18.62 -9.51
C SER A 174 -21.69 19.31 -8.57
N LEU A 175 -20.74 18.55 -8.02
CA LEU A 175 -19.63 19.07 -7.21
C LEU A 175 -18.77 20.05 -8.03
N ILE A 176 -18.39 19.67 -9.25
CA ILE A 176 -17.61 20.54 -10.14
C ILE A 176 -18.38 21.83 -10.46
N ALA A 177 -19.65 21.71 -10.87
CA ALA A 177 -20.50 22.85 -11.22
C ALA A 177 -20.69 23.84 -10.07
N SER A 178 -20.70 23.36 -8.83
CA SER A 178 -20.78 24.21 -7.63
C SER A 178 -19.46 24.92 -7.27
N GLY A 179 -18.34 24.56 -7.91
CA GLY A 179 -16.99 25.03 -7.56
C GLY A 179 -16.45 24.46 -6.23
N ALA A 180 -17.21 23.59 -5.56
CA ALA A 180 -16.88 23.10 -4.22
C ALA A 180 -15.73 22.08 -4.17
N HIS A 181 -15.16 21.72 -5.32
CA HIS A 181 -13.91 20.95 -5.43
C HIS A 181 -12.66 21.81 -5.25
N LEU A 182 -12.77 23.14 -5.34
CA LEU A 182 -11.65 24.05 -5.17
C LEU A 182 -11.44 24.37 -3.68
N PRO A 183 -10.18 24.51 -3.23
CA PRO A 183 -9.90 24.78 -1.83
C PRO A 183 -10.45 26.14 -1.39
N ASN A 184 -11.18 26.14 -0.28
CA ASN A 184 -11.60 27.35 0.41
C ASN A 184 -10.37 27.93 1.15
N VAL A 185 -9.93 29.14 0.81
CA VAL A 185 -8.63 29.73 1.21
C VAL A 185 -8.47 29.94 2.73
N ASN A 186 -9.50 29.66 3.53
CA ASN A 186 -9.54 29.93 4.96
C ASN A 186 -9.68 28.64 5.79
N LYS A 187 -8.56 27.94 6.05
CA LYS A 187 -8.25 27.17 7.30
C LYS A 187 -6.89 26.45 7.19
N SER A 188 -6.13 26.50 8.28
CA SER A 188 -4.73 26.06 8.44
C SER A 188 -4.60 24.56 8.64
N GLY A 189 -3.66 23.90 7.94
CA GLY A 189 -3.23 22.52 8.16
C GLY A 189 -1.70 22.45 8.28
N ASN A 190 -1.22 21.58 9.18
CA ASN A 190 0.19 21.41 9.57
C ASN A 190 0.78 20.12 8.96
N GLY A 191 0.82 19.99 7.63
CA GLY A 191 1.52 18.89 6.97
C GLY A 191 3.00 19.23 6.69
N PRO A 192 3.86 18.23 6.46
CA PRO A 192 5.21 18.46 5.97
C PRO A 192 5.25 18.71 4.46
N THR A 193 6.13 19.62 4.04
CA THR A 193 6.43 19.89 2.62
C THR A 193 7.42 18.84 2.12
N VAL A 194 7.09 18.15 1.01
CA VAL A 194 8.04 17.26 0.35
C VAL A 194 9.08 18.11 -0.40
N VAL A 195 10.27 18.22 0.18
CA VAL A 195 11.45 18.72 -0.53
C VAL A 195 12.07 17.54 -1.29
N ILE A 196 12.07 17.64 -2.62
CA ILE A 196 12.67 16.62 -3.49
C ILE A 196 14.13 16.94 -3.68
N ASP A 197 14.98 16.04 -3.19
CA ASP A 197 16.37 16.00 -3.56
C ASP A 197 16.50 15.26 -4.91
N LYS A 198 16.57 16.03 -6.01
CA LYS A 198 16.63 15.53 -7.40
C LYS A 198 17.97 14.83 -7.75
N THR A 199 18.81 14.52 -6.78
CA THR A 199 20.19 14.05 -7.00
C THR A 199 20.41 12.56 -6.77
N LYS A 200 19.40 11.78 -6.37
CA LYS A 200 19.57 10.33 -6.16
C LYS A 200 19.36 9.52 -7.44
N SER A 201 20.40 8.79 -7.84
CA SER A 201 20.30 7.70 -8.81
C SER A 201 19.24 6.67 -8.36
N PRO A 202 18.50 6.03 -9.29
CA PRO A 202 17.55 4.98 -8.94
C PRO A 202 18.23 3.92 -8.06
N SER A 203 17.55 3.45 -7.02
CA SER A 203 18.09 2.34 -6.22
C SER A 203 18.31 1.12 -7.12
N VAL A 204 19.35 0.32 -6.85
CA VAL A 204 19.66 -0.90 -7.62
C VAL A 204 18.45 -1.83 -7.69
N LEU A 205 17.66 -1.90 -6.61
CA LEU A 205 16.43 -2.69 -6.54
C LEU A 205 15.33 -2.19 -7.47
N ILE A 206 15.15 -0.87 -7.60
CA ILE A 206 14.17 -0.28 -8.53
C ILE A 206 14.56 -0.56 -9.98
N GLY A 207 15.85 -0.50 -10.30
CA GLY A 207 16.35 -0.94 -11.61
C GLY A 207 16.01 -2.40 -11.91
N LYS A 208 16.26 -3.29 -10.95
CA LYS A 208 15.93 -4.72 -11.07
C LYS A 208 14.43 -4.98 -11.23
N ALA A 209 13.59 -4.34 -10.42
CA ALA A 209 12.13 -4.46 -10.52
C ALA A 209 11.60 -3.97 -11.87
N THR A 210 12.16 -2.88 -12.39
CA THR A 210 11.81 -2.37 -13.74
C THR A 210 12.11 -3.41 -14.80
N SER A 211 13.33 -3.97 -14.82
CA SER A 211 13.70 -5.01 -15.80
C SER A 211 12.84 -6.27 -15.70
N LEU A 212 12.47 -6.69 -14.49
CA LEU A 212 11.58 -7.84 -14.27
C LEU A 212 10.16 -7.56 -14.78
N ALA A 213 9.60 -6.40 -14.45
CA ALA A 213 8.28 -6.00 -14.90
C ALA A 213 8.19 -5.90 -16.42
N ASP A 214 9.17 -5.24 -17.05
CA ASP A 214 9.23 -5.08 -18.50
C ASP A 214 9.40 -6.44 -19.22
N ALA A 215 10.15 -7.39 -18.62
CA ALA A 215 10.28 -8.74 -19.15
C ALA A 215 8.95 -9.52 -19.11
N VAL A 216 8.28 -9.55 -17.96
CA VAL A 216 6.97 -10.20 -17.82
C VAL A 216 5.96 -9.58 -18.79
N GLU A 217 5.97 -8.25 -18.90
CA GLU A 217 5.06 -7.52 -19.77
C GLU A 217 5.28 -7.81 -21.26
N LYS A 218 6.53 -7.81 -21.70
CA LYS A 218 6.90 -8.15 -23.07
C LYS A 218 6.46 -9.58 -23.40
N GLU A 219 6.84 -10.55 -22.58
CA GLU A 219 6.60 -11.97 -22.88
C GLU A 219 5.12 -12.38 -22.76
N ALA A 220 4.32 -11.66 -21.98
CA ALA A 220 2.87 -11.84 -21.94
C ALA A 220 2.15 -11.47 -23.25
N ARG A 221 2.79 -10.65 -24.10
CA ARG A 221 2.24 -10.20 -25.39
C ARG A 221 2.94 -10.80 -26.61
N THR A 222 4.03 -11.55 -26.44
CA THR A 222 4.74 -12.19 -27.55
C THR A 222 3.89 -13.26 -28.26
N GLY A 223 3.04 -13.99 -27.53
CA GLY A 223 2.50 -15.28 -27.99
C GLY A 223 3.57 -16.37 -28.06
N GLY A 224 3.20 -17.58 -28.53
CA GLY A 224 4.13 -18.70 -28.68
C GLY A 224 3.94 -19.79 -27.62
N ASP A 225 5.01 -20.53 -27.32
CA ASP A 225 4.98 -21.69 -26.41
C ASP A 225 4.91 -21.32 -24.92
N GLY A 226 5.10 -20.04 -24.57
CA GLY A 226 4.98 -19.53 -23.20
C GLY A 226 6.26 -19.56 -22.39
N SER A 227 7.28 -20.35 -22.77
CA SER A 227 8.46 -20.65 -21.92
C SER A 227 9.19 -19.40 -21.41
N ALA A 228 9.28 -18.36 -22.24
CA ALA A 228 9.91 -17.10 -21.85
C ALA A 228 9.11 -16.34 -20.77
N LEU A 229 7.78 -16.40 -20.84
CA LEU A 229 6.89 -15.83 -19.83
C LEU A 229 6.96 -16.62 -18.52
N GLU A 230 7.05 -17.95 -18.60
CA GLU A 230 7.24 -18.81 -17.42
C GLU A 230 8.53 -18.44 -16.67
N GLN A 231 9.63 -18.28 -17.39
CA GLN A 231 10.92 -17.87 -16.83
C GLN A 231 10.86 -16.45 -16.23
N ALA A 232 10.28 -15.48 -16.95
CA ALA A 232 10.13 -14.11 -16.45
C ALA A 232 9.27 -14.07 -15.17
N THR A 233 8.21 -14.88 -15.14
CA THR A 233 7.34 -15.04 -13.96
C THR A 233 8.12 -15.65 -12.80
N ALA A 234 8.91 -16.68 -13.05
CA ALA A 234 9.72 -17.31 -12.00
C ALA A 234 10.72 -16.32 -11.39
N ASP A 235 11.38 -15.50 -12.21
CA ASP A 235 12.34 -14.50 -11.73
C ASP A 235 11.66 -13.35 -10.98
N ALA A 236 10.46 -12.95 -11.39
CA ALA A 236 9.64 -11.99 -10.66
C ALA A 236 9.25 -12.51 -9.27
N PHE A 237 8.78 -13.75 -9.16
CA PHE A 237 8.41 -14.33 -7.86
C PHE A 237 9.62 -14.61 -6.96
N LYS A 238 10.78 -14.99 -7.51
CA LYS A 238 12.03 -15.04 -6.74
C LYS A 238 12.42 -13.68 -6.19
N PHE A 239 12.26 -12.61 -6.97
CA PHE A 239 12.52 -11.26 -6.51
C PHE A 239 11.61 -10.86 -5.33
N LEU A 240 10.36 -11.33 -5.32
CA LEU A 240 9.41 -11.14 -4.22
C LEU A 240 9.70 -12.03 -2.98
N GLY A 241 10.73 -12.87 -3.04
CA GLY A 241 11.17 -13.71 -1.91
C GLY A 241 10.59 -15.13 -1.88
N PHE A 242 9.95 -15.59 -2.96
CA PHE A 242 9.47 -16.97 -3.06
C PHE A 242 10.59 -17.93 -3.50
N ASP A 243 10.53 -19.17 -3.00
CA ASP A 243 11.24 -20.30 -3.58
C ASP A 243 10.47 -20.81 -4.79
N VAL A 244 11.07 -20.73 -5.97
CA VAL A 244 10.35 -20.99 -7.22
C VAL A 244 10.89 -22.20 -7.96
N GLN A 245 9.98 -23.09 -8.35
CA GLN A 245 10.22 -24.22 -9.24
C GLN A 245 9.56 -23.96 -10.59
N LEU A 246 10.36 -24.00 -11.66
CA LEU A 246 9.89 -24.00 -13.05
C LEU A 246 9.66 -25.46 -13.46
N ILE A 247 8.44 -25.83 -13.79
CA ILE A 247 8.08 -27.20 -14.18
C ILE A 247 8.02 -27.28 -15.70
N GLY A 248 7.17 -26.45 -16.32
CA GLY A 248 7.04 -26.31 -17.76
C GLY A 248 6.63 -27.58 -18.53
N GLY A 249 6.35 -27.40 -19.82
CA GLY A 249 6.06 -28.49 -20.74
C GLY A 249 4.58 -28.89 -20.82
N SER A 250 4.22 -29.53 -21.94
CA SER A 250 2.82 -29.84 -22.27
C SER A 250 2.15 -30.71 -21.21
N GLY A 251 1.07 -30.20 -20.60
CA GLY A 251 0.27 -30.93 -19.62
C GLY A 251 0.78 -30.85 -18.18
N ASN A 252 1.74 -29.97 -17.89
CA ASN A 252 2.18 -29.62 -16.54
C ASN A 252 1.88 -28.13 -16.25
N PRO A 253 1.83 -27.72 -14.98
CA PRO A 253 1.79 -26.29 -14.66
C PRO A 253 3.14 -25.63 -14.94
N ASP A 254 3.14 -24.32 -15.14
CA ASP A 254 4.34 -23.60 -15.54
C ASP A 254 5.29 -23.39 -14.35
N VAL A 255 4.76 -22.80 -13.27
CA VAL A 255 5.55 -22.35 -12.12
C VAL A 255 4.87 -22.73 -10.81
N VAL A 256 5.65 -23.18 -9.82
CA VAL A 256 5.21 -23.31 -8.42
C VAL A 256 6.06 -22.41 -7.55
N ALA A 257 5.43 -21.40 -6.94
CA ALA A 257 6.05 -20.48 -5.99
C ALA A 257 5.71 -20.91 -4.56
N THR A 258 6.73 -21.07 -3.73
CA THR A 258 6.61 -21.46 -2.32
C THR A 258 7.07 -20.31 -1.44
N ALA A 259 6.25 -19.91 -0.48
CA ALA A 259 6.64 -18.93 0.55
C ALA A 259 7.22 -19.69 1.76
N PRO A 260 8.54 -19.66 1.99
CA PRO A 260 9.18 -20.44 3.06
C PRO A 260 8.93 -19.82 4.45
N MET A 261 7.82 -20.18 5.09
CA MET A 261 7.37 -19.55 6.35
C MET A 261 7.12 -20.56 7.47
N GLY A 262 7.82 -21.69 7.46
CA GLY A 262 7.65 -22.75 8.46
C GLY A 262 6.22 -23.29 8.45
N SER A 263 5.54 -23.28 9.61
CA SER A 263 4.14 -23.70 9.72
C SER A 263 3.16 -22.82 8.95
N ASN A 264 3.57 -21.61 8.56
CA ASN A 264 2.79 -20.68 7.74
C ASN A 264 3.15 -20.76 6.25
N THR A 265 3.93 -21.77 5.83
CA THR A 265 4.27 -21.98 4.42
C THR A 265 3.00 -22.10 3.58
N TYR A 266 3.00 -21.48 2.41
CA TYR A 266 1.96 -21.68 1.42
C TYR A 266 2.56 -21.72 0.02
N ARG A 267 1.84 -22.33 -0.91
CA ARG A 267 2.29 -22.62 -2.27
C ARG A 267 1.26 -22.16 -3.28
N ALA A 268 1.73 -21.44 -4.29
CA ALA A 268 0.92 -20.93 -5.39
C ALA A 268 1.37 -21.57 -6.69
N LEU A 269 0.45 -22.24 -7.37
CA LEU A 269 0.64 -22.70 -8.73
C LEU A 269 0.31 -21.56 -9.68
N VAL A 270 1.25 -21.19 -10.54
CA VAL A 270 1.10 -20.13 -11.52
C VAL A 270 1.08 -20.75 -12.91
N GLU A 271 -0.05 -20.62 -13.58
CA GLU A 271 -0.21 -20.86 -15.01
C GLU A 271 -0.05 -19.52 -15.73
N THR A 272 0.84 -19.46 -16.71
CA THR A 272 1.05 -18.26 -17.51
C THR A 272 0.35 -18.37 -18.85
N LYS A 273 -0.16 -17.25 -19.36
CA LYS A 273 -0.83 -17.20 -20.66
C LYS A 273 -0.32 -16.00 -21.46
N SER A 274 0.36 -16.32 -22.56
CA SER A 274 0.82 -15.34 -23.54
C SER A 274 -0.14 -15.27 -24.74
N ARG A 275 -0.57 -14.07 -25.10
CA ARG A 275 -1.46 -13.82 -26.26
C ARG A 275 -1.00 -12.56 -26.98
N SER A 276 -0.82 -12.65 -28.30
CA SER A 276 -0.49 -11.49 -29.13
C SER A 276 -1.60 -10.44 -29.17
N SER A 277 -2.85 -10.84 -28.94
CA SER A 277 -3.98 -9.92 -28.70
C SER A 277 -3.89 -9.17 -27.38
N GLY A 278 -3.01 -9.59 -26.46
CA GLY A 278 -2.89 -9.07 -25.11
C GLY A 278 -4.01 -9.50 -24.16
N THR A 279 -5.02 -10.24 -24.62
CA THR A 279 -6.19 -10.63 -23.81
C THR A 279 -6.38 -12.14 -23.83
N VAL A 280 -6.54 -12.72 -22.64
CA VAL A 280 -6.88 -14.13 -22.42
C VAL A 280 -8.38 -14.29 -22.26
N SER A 281 -8.95 -15.24 -22.99
CA SER A 281 -10.37 -15.56 -23.02
C SER A 281 -10.71 -16.83 -22.24
N GLN A 282 -12.00 -17.07 -22.05
CA GLN A 282 -12.51 -18.27 -21.38
C GLN A 282 -12.03 -19.59 -21.99
N ASN A 283 -11.78 -19.62 -23.31
CA ASN A 283 -11.35 -20.84 -24.02
C ASN A 283 -9.85 -21.15 -23.85
N ASP A 284 -9.09 -20.20 -23.31
CA ASP A 284 -7.64 -20.32 -23.13
C ASP A 284 -7.27 -20.99 -21.80
N VAL A 285 -8.25 -21.18 -20.90
CA VAL A 285 -8.05 -21.67 -19.53
C VAL A 285 -8.83 -22.96 -19.31
N ASN A 286 -8.11 -24.03 -18.95
CA ASN A 286 -8.70 -25.30 -18.56
C ASN A 286 -8.72 -25.45 -17.03
N PHE A 287 -9.82 -25.02 -16.41
CA PHE A 287 -9.97 -25.04 -14.95
C PHE A 287 -9.89 -26.45 -14.32
N ASN A 288 -10.33 -27.49 -15.04
CA ASN A 288 -10.22 -28.86 -14.55
C ASN A 288 -8.75 -29.30 -14.46
N ALA A 289 -7.97 -29.04 -15.51
CA ALA A 289 -6.53 -29.34 -15.52
C ALA A 289 -5.79 -28.56 -14.42
N LEU A 290 -6.12 -27.29 -14.23
CA LEU A 290 -5.56 -26.47 -13.15
C LEU A 290 -5.83 -27.06 -11.76
N ASN A 291 -7.04 -27.55 -11.51
CA ASN A 291 -7.38 -28.21 -10.25
C ASN A 291 -6.62 -29.53 -10.05
N GLU A 292 -6.44 -30.32 -11.11
CA GLU A 292 -5.60 -31.52 -11.03
C GLU A 292 -4.14 -31.16 -10.74
N HIS A 293 -3.60 -30.12 -11.39
CA HIS A 293 -2.22 -29.68 -11.17
C HIS A 293 -2.02 -29.11 -9.77
N LYS A 294 -3.01 -28.41 -9.21
CA LYS A 294 -3.00 -27.94 -7.82
C LYS A 294 -2.78 -29.09 -6.84
N VAL A 295 -3.51 -30.19 -7.02
CA VAL A 295 -3.38 -31.38 -6.16
C VAL A 295 -2.02 -32.05 -6.37
N LYS A 296 -1.61 -32.28 -7.62
CA LYS A 296 -0.31 -32.92 -7.95
C LYS A 296 0.88 -32.15 -7.42
N SER A 297 0.81 -30.82 -7.49
CA SER A 297 1.85 -29.93 -7.00
C SER A 297 1.76 -29.68 -5.50
N ASN A 298 0.69 -30.10 -4.80
CA ASN A 298 0.40 -29.75 -3.41
C ASN A 298 0.45 -28.22 -3.18
N ALA A 299 -0.26 -27.49 -4.04
CA ALA A 299 -0.41 -26.04 -3.98
C ALA A 299 -1.69 -25.64 -3.23
N ASP A 300 -1.61 -24.59 -2.41
CA ASP A 300 -2.75 -24.02 -1.68
C ASP A 300 -3.60 -23.13 -2.59
N PHE A 301 -2.95 -22.46 -3.54
CA PHE A 301 -3.58 -21.51 -4.46
C PHE A 301 -3.23 -21.82 -5.92
N VAL A 302 -4.10 -21.36 -6.82
CA VAL A 302 -3.86 -21.41 -8.26
C VAL A 302 -4.13 -20.02 -8.82
N LEU A 303 -3.23 -19.54 -9.66
CA LEU A 303 -3.44 -18.32 -10.42
C LEU A 303 -3.11 -18.50 -11.90
N VAL A 304 -3.81 -17.74 -12.73
CA VAL A 304 -3.48 -17.51 -14.12
C VAL A 304 -2.89 -16.11 -14.23
N LEU A 305 -1.67 -15.99 -14.76
CA LEU A 305 -1.00 -14.74 -15.06
C LEU A 305 -1.07 -14.43 -16.56
N ALA A 306 -1.58 -13.26 -16.91
CA ALA A 306 -1.68 -12.80 -18.30
C ALA A 306 -1.57 -11.28 -18.40
N ALA A 307 -1.34 -10.78 -19.62
CA ALA A 307 -1.35 -9.33 -19.89
C ALA A 307 -2.71 -8.70 -19.50
N ASP A 308 -3.82 -9.28 -19.94
CA ASP A 308 -5.17 -8.93 -19.53
C ASP A 308 -6.17 -10.09 -19.76
N PHE A 309 -7.41 -9.92 -19.32
CA PHE A 309 -8.48 -10.91 -19.36
C PHE A 309 -9.76 -10.34 -20.00
N SER A 310 -10.49 -11.17 -20.74
CA SER A 310 -11.72 -10.75 -21.44
C SER A 310 -12.92 -10.45 -20.53
N GLY A 311 -12.80 -10.68 -19.22
CA GLY A 311 -13.89 -10.61 -18.26
C GLY A 311 -15.00 -11.64 -18.50
N GLY A 312 -16.21 -11.34 -18.00
CA GLY A 312 -17.42 -12.12 -18.25
C GLY A 312 -17.37 -13.52 -17.63
N ASN A 313 -17.68 -14.55 -18.43
CA ASN A 313 -17.68 -15.95 -17.97
C ASN A 313 -16.33 -16.41 -17.43
N LEU A 314 -15.22 -15.88 -17.96
CA LEU A 314 -13.89 -16.25 -17.49
C LEU A 314 -13.70 -15.90 -16.00
N GLU A 315 -14.08 -14.67 -15.61
CA GLU A 315 -14.01 -14.23 -14.21
C GLU A 315 -14.95 -15.03 -13.31
N LYS A 316 -16.17 -15.31 -13.80
CA LYS A 316 -17.13 -16.15 -13.08
C LYS A 316 -16.57 -17.55 -12.83
N TRP A 317 -16.07 -18.22 -13.87
CA TRP A 317 -15.50 -19.57 -13.74
C TRP A 317 -14.25 -19.57 -12.86
N ALA A 318 -13.41 -18.55 -12.96
CA ALA A 318 -12.27 -18.39 -12.09
C ALA A 318 -12.70 -18.25 -10.61
N CYS A 319 -13.78 -17.52 -10.32
CA CYS A 319 -14.36 -17.45 -8.97
C CYS A 319 -14.91 -18.80 -8.49
N ASP A 320 -15.66 -19.50 -9.34
CA ASP A 320 -16.27 -20.80 -9.04
C ASP A 320 -15.19 -21.87 -8.73
N HIS A 321 -14.09 -21.86 -9.47
CA HIS A 321 -12.99 -22.82 -9.33
C HIS A 321 -11.88 -22.36 -8.37
N LYS A 322 -12.02 -21.19 -7.72
CA LYS A 322 -11.00 -20.62 -6.83
C LYS A 322 -9.63 -20.48 -7.49
N VAL A 323 -9.66 -19.99 -8.74
CA VAL A 323 -8.48 -19.63 -9.53
C VAL A 323 -8.40 -18.11 -9.60
N ARG A 324 -7.27 -17.54 -9.20
CA ARG A 324 -7.02 -16.10 -9.25
C ARG A 324 -6.59 -15.69 -10.67
N LEU A 325 -7.18 -14.64 -11.22
CA LEU A 325 -6.72 -14.01 -12.47
C LEU A 325 -5.86 -12.81 -12.09
N LEU A 326 -4.55 -12.90 -12.31
CA LEU A 326 -3.56 -11.88 -11.97
C LEU A 326 -3.06 -11.22 -13.25
N ARG A 327 -3.12 -9.89 -13.32
CA ARG A 327 -2.66 -9.13 -14.48
C ARG A 327 -1.19 -8.78 -14.35
N VAL A 328 -0.49 -8.67 -15.48
CA VAL A 328 0.90 -8.17 -15.52
C VAL A 328 1.03 -6.81 -14.85
N GLU A 329 0.09 -5.88 -15.05
CA GLU A 329 0.14 -4.56 -14.42
C GLU A 329 0.08 -4.66 -12.88
N GLU A 330 -0.67 -5.62 -12.34
CA GLU A 330 -0.76 -5.85 -10.90
C GLU A 330 0.58 -6.40 -10.36
N VAL A 331 1.21 -7.33 -11.09
CA VAL A 331 2.58 -7.81 -10.78
C VAL A 331 3.59 -6.68 -10.83
N ARG A 332 3.52 -5.82 -11.85
CA ARG A 332 4.38 -4.64 -11.99
C ARG A 332 4.27 -3.75 -10.76
N GLN A 333 3.06 -3.38 -10.34
CA GLN A 333 2.85 -2.54 -9.16
C GLN A 333 3.45 -3.16 -7.89
N ILE A 334 3.28 -4.47 -7.70
CA ILE A 334 3.84 -5.19 -6.56
C ILE A 334 5.37 -5.22 -6.60
N LEU A 335 5.99 -5.45 -7.77
CA LEU A 335 7.45 -5.45 -7.93
C LEU A 335 8.04 -4.08 -7.59
N PHE A 336 7.42 -2.99 -8.06
CA PHE A 336 7.88 -1.63 -7.74
C PHE A 336 7.73 -1.32 -6.26
N ALA A 337 6.58 -1.65 -5.66
CA ALA A 337 6.37 -1.47 -4.23
C ALA A 337 7.39 -2.26 -3.41
N HIS A 338 7.59 -3.55 -3.71
CA HIS A 338 8.59 -4.39 -3.05
C HIS A 338 10.02 -3.84 -3.16
N ALA A 339 10.37 -3.22 -4.30
CA ALA A 339 11.67 -2.59 -4.49
C ALA A 339 11.85 -1.26 -3.72
N GLU A 340 10.77 -0.54 -3.46
CA GLU A 340 10.79 0.66 -2.60
C GLU A 340 10.88 0.27 -1.12
N ALA A 341 10.07 -0.71 -0.71
CA ALA A 341 10.11 -1.32 0.61
C ALA A 341 9.58 -2.76 0.54
N MET A 342 10.41 -3.71 0.97
CA MET A 342 10.14 -5.15 0.89
C MET A 342 8.77 -5.49 1.49
N ILE A 343 7.97 -6.21 0.72
CA ILE A 343 6.66 -6.70 1.14
C ILE A 343 6.84 -8.08 1.79
N PRO A 344 6.40 -8.29 3.04
CA PRO A 344 6.43 -9.59 3.68
C PRO A 344 5.61 -10.66 2.96
N LEU A 345 6.07 -11.92 2.99
CA LEU A 345 5.45 -13.05 2.27
C LEU A 345 4.03 -13.38 2.75
N ASP A 346 3.73 -13.19 4.03
CA ASP A 346 2.38 -13.33 4.58
C ASP A 346 1.43 -12.30 3.98
N ARG A 347 1.88 -11.07 3.74
CA ARG A 347 1.06 -10.04 3.08
C ARG A 347 0.82 -10.36 1.60
N LEU A 348 1.80 -10.95 0.91
CA LEU A 348 1.62 -11.40 -0.48
C LEU A 348 0.63 -12.56 -0.61
N ARG A 349 0.34 -13.31 0.47
CA ARG A 349 -0.67 -14.37 0.45
C ARG A 349 -2.04 -13.87 0.04
N ASP A 350 -2.41 -12.67 0.50
CA ASP A 350 -3.73 -12.08 0.27
C ASP A 350 -4.03 -11.92 -1.23
N LEU A 351 -2.99 -11.78 -2.06
CA LEU A 351 -3.11 -11.74 -3.52
C LEU A 351 -3.72 -13.02 -4.11
N PHE A 352 -3.43 -14.17 -3.50
CA PHE A 352 -3.78 -15.50 -4.03
C PHE A 352 -5.07 -16.07 -3.44
N VAL A 353 -5.57 -15.50 -2.35
CA VAL A 353 -6.79 -15.98 -1.68
C VAL A 353 -8.01 -15.71 -2.57
N GLY A 354 -8.84 -16.71 -2.81
CA GLY A 354 -10.11 -16.58 -3.54
C GLY A 354 -10.00 -16.99 -5.02
N GLY A 355 -10.81 -16.37 -5.87
CA GLY A 355 -10.79 -16.61 -7.33
C GLY A 355 -11.38 -15.41 -8.09
N GLY A 356 -11.30 -15.45 -9.42
CA GLY A 356 -11.65 -14.31 -10.27
C GLY A 356 -10.53 -13.27 -10.33
N SER A 357 -10.80 -12.10 -10.91
CA SER A 357 -9.82 -10.99 -10.95
C SER A 357 -9.40 -10.54 -9.57
N THR A 358 -8.13 -10.15 -9.45
CA THR A 358 -7.59 -9.51 -8.25
C THR A 358 -8.52 -8.40 -7.78
N ASP A 359 -8.91 -8.45 -6.52
CA ASP A 359 -9.69 -7.38 -5.92
C ASP A 359 -8.80 -6.14 -5.77
N GLU A 360 -9.22 -5.02 -6.35
CA GLU A 360 -8.47 -3.77 -6.31
C GLU A 360 -8.20 -3.32 -4.87
N SER A 361 -9.08 -3.66 -3.91
CA SER A 361 -8.90 -3.28 -2.51
C SER A 361 -7.80 -4.08 -1.83
N THR A 362 -7.72 -5.37 -2.15
CA THR A 362 -6.63 -6.26 -1.72
C THR A 362 -5.29 -5.76 -2.24
N LEU A 363 -5.21 -5.44 -3.54
CA LEU A 363 -4.00 -4.87 -4.14
C LEU A 363 -3.64 -3.52 -3.49
N SER A 364 -4.63 -2.64 -3.29
CA SER A 364 -4.45 -1.35 -2.63
C SER A 364 -3.89 -1.50 -1.21
N ALA A 365 -4.36 -2.48 -0.45
CA ALA A 365 -3.88 -2.75 0.91
C ALA A 365 -2.41 -3.24 0.92
N ILE A 366 -2.06 -4.19 0.05
CA ILE A 366 -0.67 -4.69 -0.09
C ILE A 366 0.29 -3.54 -0.42
N LEU A 367 -0.12 -2.68 -1.35
CA LEU A 367 0.66 -1.53 -1.80
C LEU A 367 0.80 -0.45 -0.72
N ALA A 368 -0.21 -0.27 0.14
CA ALA A 368 -0.17 0.65 1.27
C ALA A 368 0.80 0.18 2.37
N ASP A 369 0.85 -1.13 2.66
CA ASP A 369 1.79 -1.69 3.63
C ASP A 369 3.25 -1.47 3.23
N SER A 370 3.55 -1.59 1.94
CA SER A 370 4.87 -1.26 1.40
C SER A 370 5.19 0.23 1.56
N GLU A 371 4.27 1.12 1.16
CA GLU A 371 4.46 2.58 1.29
C GLU A 371 4.74 2.97 2.76
N LEU A 372 3.99 2.41 3.71
CA LEU A 372 4.22 2.69 5.12
C LEU A 372 5.57 2.17 5.60
N SER A 373 5.95 0.96 5.21
CA SER A 373 7.27 0.40 5.52
C SER A 373 8.39 1.33 5.02
N GLY A 374 8.22 1.87 3.81
CA GLY A 374 9.12 2.90 3.26
C GLY A 374 9.12 4.21 4.05
N GLN A 375 7.97 4.66 4.56
CA GLN A 375 7.87 5.84 5.43
C GLN A 375 8.58 5.62 6.79
N HIS A 376 8.43 4.46 7.40
CA HIS A 376 9.15 4.11 8.64
C HIS A 376 10.68 4.05 8.42
N MET A 377 11.13 3.50 7.29
CA MET A 377 12.55 3.53 6.93
C MET A 377 13.09 4.95 6.76
N LYS A 378 12.32 5.84 6.11
CA LYS A 378 12.67 7.27 5.99
C LYS A 378 12.73 7.95 7.36
N LEU A 379 11.77 7.67 8.24
CA LEU A 379 11.73 8.20 9.60
C LEU A 379 12.99 7.84 10.41
N CYS A 380 13.50 6.62 10.28
CA CYS A 380 14.77 6.22 10.90
C CYS A 380 15.92 7.16 10.51
N GLY A 381 16.04 7.48 9.21
CA GLY A 381 17.04 8.41 8.71
C GLY A 381 16.84 9.85 9.17
N GLN A 382 15.58 10.31 9.25
CA GLN A 382 15.21 11.65 9.72
C GLN A 382 15.49 11.81 11.22
N VAL A 383 15.05 10.87 12.05
CA VAL A 383 15.31 10.87 13.51
C VAL A 383 16.81 10.86 13.79
N PHE A 384 17.55 9.92 13.18
CA PHE A 384 18.99 9.88 13.38
C PHE A 384 19.69 11.16 12.91
N GLY A 385 19.26 11.72 11.77
CA GLY A 385 19.79 12.97 11.25
C GLY A 385 19.49 14.18 12.12
N ALA A 386 18.27 14.28 12.65
CA ALA A 386 17.85 15.33 13.57
C ALA A 386 18.65 15.27 14.87
N VAL A 387 18.80 14.07 15.46
CA VAL A 387 19.64 13.91 16.66
C VAL A 387 21.08 14.32 16.37
N LEU A 388 21.66 13.87 15.26
CA LEU A 388 23.03 14.24 14.89
C LEU A 388 23.23 15.76 14.74
N ALA A 389 22.23 16.46 14.20
CA ALA A 389 22.30 17.90 13.95
C ALA A 389 22.09 18.75 15.22
N HIS A 390 21.24 18.28 16.14
CA HIS A 390 20.78 19.07 17.29
C HIS A 390 21.33 18.62 18.64
N GLN A 391 22.05 17.49 18.73
CA GLN A 391 22.59 16.97 20.00
C GLN A 391 23.63 17.89 20.68
N ALA A 392 24.12 18.92 20.01
CA ALA A 392 25.04 19.91 20.57
C ALA A 392 24.33 21.17 21.09
N ASP A 393 23.01 21.27 20.88
CA ASP A 393 22.22 22.41 21.35
C ASP A 393 22.04 22.35 22.88
N GLU A 394 21.90 23.50 23.55
CA GLU A 394 21.79 23.56 25.02
C GLU A 394 20.45 23.02 25.55
N ALA A 395 19.44 22.87 24.69
CA ALA A 395 18.11 22.40 25.08
C ALA A 395 18.01 20.87 25.08
N THR A 396 17.21 20.31 26.00
CA THR A 396 16.98 18.86 26.09
C THR A 396 16.38 18.30 24.80
N LEU A 397 17.14 17.45 24.10
CA LEU A 397 16.70 16.84 22.86
C LEU A 397 16.00 15.51 23.12
N ASN A 398 14.68 15.52 23.26
CA ASN A 398 13.86 14.32 23.43
C ASN A 398 12.87 14.14 22.27
N GLU A 399 12.02 13.13 22.34
CA GLU A 399 11.04 12.81 21.30
C GLU A 399 10.05 13.93 21.03
N HIS A 400 9.68 14.72 22.05
CA HIS A 400 8.82 15.89 21.87
C HIS A 400 9.55 16.99 21.11
N ALA A 401 10.83 17.24 21.42
CA ALA A 401 11.65 18.16 20.64
C ALA A 401 11.78 17.68 19.18
N LEU A 402 12.02 16.38 18.97
CA LEU A 402 12.08 15.78 17.63
C LEU A 402 10.77 15.93 16.86
N PHE A 403 9.60 15.82 17.53
CA PHE A 403 8.31 16.08 16.89
C PHE A 403 8.26 17.48 16.27
N TYR A 404 8.74 18.51 16.97
CA TYR A 404 8.79 19.87 16.43
C TYR A 404 9.90 20.07 15.39
N ILE A 405 11.09 19.48 15.58
CA ILE A 405 12.20 19.55 14.61
C ILE A 405 11.79 18.91 13.27
N LEU A 406 10.96 17.87 13.33
CA LEU A 406 10.41 17.19 12.16
C LEU A 406 9.09 17.82 11.68
N ASP A 407 8.80 19.06 12.09
CA ASP A 407 7.62 19.84 11.68
C ASP A 407 6.27 19.13 11.93
N GLY A 408 6.20 18.26 12.93
CA GLY A 408 5.00 17.46 13.22
C GLY A 408 4.65 16.44 12.13
N ALA A 409 5.58 16.15 11.21
CA ALA A 409 5.39 15.23 10.08
C ALA A 409 5.01 13.80 10.47
N HIS A 410 5.39 13.40 11.68
CA HIS A 410 5.24 12.05 12.20
C HIS A 410 4.63 12.10 13.59
N SER A 411 3.84 11.08 13.96
CA SER A 411 3.27 11.00 15.30
C SER A 411 4.37 10.83 16.35
N ILE A 412 4.11 11.32 17.56
CA ILE A 412 5.04 11.16 18.69
C ILE A 412 5.32 9.68 18.98
N GLN A 413 4.31 8.81 18.82
CA GLN A 413 4.45 7.36 19.01
C GLN A 413 5.39 6.74 17.95
N ALA A 414 5.31 7.18 16.70
CA ALA A 414 6.22 6.70 15.64
C ALA A 414 7.68 7.12 15.93
N ILE A 415 7.87 8.35 16.40
CA ILE A 415 9.19 8.86 16.82
C ILE A 415 9.72 8.06 18.02
N GLN A 416 8.88 7.77 19.02
CA GLN A 416 9.24 6.94 20.17
C GLN A 416 9.63 5.51 19.78
N ALA A 417 8.87 4.88 18.88
CA ALA A 417 9.20 3.55 18.38
C ALA A 417 10.53 3.54 17.61
N THR A 418 10.75 4.56 16.77
CA THR A 418 11.98 4.69 15.99
C THR A 418 13.20 4.97 16.87
N THR A 419 13.08 5.87 17.85
CA THR A 419 14.17 6.12 18.82
C THR A 419 14.48 4.86 19.62
N SER A 420 13.46 4.12 20.08
CA SER A 420 13.64 2.84 20.78
C SER A 420 14.40 1.82 19.92
N LEU A 421 14.04 1.67 18.63
CA LEU A 421 14.76 0.81 17.69
C LEU A 421 16.22 1.23 17.54
N LEU A 422 16.47 2.53 17.34
CA LEU A 422 17.82 3.07 17.17
C LEU A 422 18.66 2.99 18.46
N GLN A 423 18.03 2.94 19.63
CA GLN A 423 18.67 2.73 20.93
C GLN A 423 18.91 1.25 21.26
N SER A 424 18.29 0.32 20.54
CA SER A 424 18.42 -1.13 20.80
C SER A 424 19.88 -1.59 20.79
N ASP A 425 20.20 -2.65 21.53
CA ASP A 425 21.58 -3.15 21.59
C ASP A 425 22.11 -3.66 20.24
N LEU A 426 21.22 -4.10 19.36
CA LEU A 426 21.58 -4.56 18.02
C LEU A 426 22.00 -3.39 17.12
N ILE A 427 21.21 -2.31 17.09
CA ILE A 427 21.48 -1.14 16.26
C ILE A 427 22.47 -0.18 16.93
N GLY A 428 22.21 0.18 18.19
CA GLY A 428 23.08 0.94 19.08
C GLY A 428 23.43 2.35 18.57
N ALA A 429 22.61 2.91 17.69
CA ALA A 429 22.86 4.18 17.02
C ALA A 429 22.69 5.38 17.95
N LEU A 430 21.71 5.32 18.86
CA LEU A 430 21.36 6.38 19.79
C LEU A 430 21.58 5.96 21.24
N GLY A 431 21.86 6.93 22.09
CA GLY A 431 21.91 6.81 23.55
C GLY A 431 21.03 7.88 24.19
N ARG A 432 20.85 7.76 25.51
CA ARG A 432 20.14 8.77 26.32
C ARG A 432 21.03 9.18 27.50
N ALA A 433 21.16 10.49 27.70
CA ALA A 433 21.88 11.08 28.82
C ALA A 433 20.99 11.11 30.08
N GLU A 434 21.58 11.46 31.23
CA GLU A 434 20.88 11.49 32.53
C GLU A 434 19.72 12.49 32.55
N ASP A 435 19.83 13.59 31.81
CA ASP A 435 18.81 14.62 31.64
C ASP A 435 17.68 14.20 30.68
N GLY A 436 17.77 13.00 30.09
CA GLY A 436 16.83 12.48 29.12
C GLY A 436 17.12 12.84 27.67
N SER A 437 18.19 13.61 27.39
CA SER A 437 18.58 14.02 26.04
C SER A 437 19.10 12.84 25.21
N LEU A 438 18.66 12.77 23.96
CA LEU A 438 19.12 11.83 22.96
C LEU A 438 20.44 12.30 22.34
N TYR A 439 21.35 11.36 22.11
CA TYR A 439 22.61 11.63 21.41
C TYR A 439 23.00 10.46 20.51
N CYS A 440 23.79 10.72 19.47
CA CYS A 440 24.35 9.71 18.60
C CYS A 440 25.53 9.00 19.29
N ARG A 441 25.42 7.67 19.44
CA ARG A 441 26.54 6.81 19.87
C ARG A 441 27.47 6.44 18.72
N LEU A 442 26.96 6.47 17.49
CA LEU A 442 27.67 6.09 16.27
C LEU A 442 27.67 7.25 15.26
N SER A 443 28.74 7.38 14.48
CA SER A 443 28.73 8.22 13.28
C SER A 443 27.86 7.59 12.18
N ARG A 444 27.43 8.39 11.18
CA ARG A 444 26.72 7.86 9.99
C ARG A 444 27.46 6.69 9.34
N ARG A 445 28.79 6.84 9.19
CA ARG A 445 29.64 5.80 8.60
C ARG A 445 29.64 4.53 9.44
N THR A 446 29.84 4.66 10.75
CA THR A 446 29.90 3.51 11.66
C THR A 446 28.56 2.79 11.77
N LEU A 447 27.44 3.53 11.79
CA LEU A 447 26.10 2.95 11.74
C LEU A 447 25.89 2.16 10.45
N SER A 448 26.28 2.71 9.30
CA SER A 448 26.19 2.00 8.02
C SER A 448 26.99 0.70 8.01
N GLU A 449 28.23 0.71 8.52
CA GLU A 449 29.04 -0.52 8.65
C GLU A 449 28.40 -1.53 9.59
N ARG A 450 27.81 -1.08 10.70
CA ARG A 450 27.13 -1.97 11.64
C ARG A 450 25.91 -2.65 11.03
N LEU A 451 25.10 -1.91 10.26
CA LEU A 451 23.98 -2.49 9.52
C LEU A 451 24.45 -3.51 8.48
N ARG A 452 25.58 -3.25 7.81
CA ARG A 452 26.20 -4.20 6.88
C ARG A 452 26.67 -5.48 7.58
N GLN A 453 27.29 -5.36 8.75
CA GLN A 453 27.69 -6.52 9.55
C GLN A 453 26.49 -7.38 9.99
N ILE A 454 25.38 -6.75 10.36
CA ILE A 454 24.13 -7.47 10.67
C ILE A 454 23.63 -8.22 9.42
N GLN A 455 23.63 -7.57 8.26
CA GLN A 455 23.26 -8.20 7.00
C GLN A 455 24.15 -9.43 6.70
N GLU A 456 25.47 -9.29 6.83
CA GLU A 456 26.43 -10.38 6.58
C GLU A 456 26.21 -11.55 7.54
N ALA A 457 25.94 -11.28 8.82
CA ALA A 457 25.67 -12.33 9.81
C ALA A 457 24.36 -13.09 9.53
N ILE A 458 23.34 -12.45 8.94
CA ILE A 458 22.09 -13.11 8.55
C ILE A 458 22.25 -13.90 7.24
N ALA A 459 23.07 -13.40 6.32
CA ALA A 459 23.27 -14.01 5.01
C ALA A 459 24.20 -15.24 5.03
N ASP A 460 24.93 -15.47 6.12
CA ASP A 460 25.84 -16.62 6.27
C ASP A 460 25.03 -17.93 6.35
N PRO A 461 25.14 -18.84 5.36
CA PRO A 461 24.35 -20.07 5.29
C PRO A 461 24.80 -21.16 6.29
N ALA A 462 25.45 -20.79 7.40
CA ALA A 462 26.01 -21.71 8.39
C ALA A 462 25.00 -22.72 8.99
N ASP A 463 23.71 -22.55 8.75
CA ASP A 463 22.63 -23.47 9.15
C ASP A 463 22.39 -24.66 8.19
N GLU A 464 23.10 -24.80 7.07
CA GLU A 464 23.07 -26.08 6.30
C GLU A 464 23.75 -27.25 7.05
N VAL A 465 24.41 -26.99 8.18
CA VAL A 465 25.10 -27.99 9.01
C VAL A 465 24.22 -28.54 10.15
N LEU A 466 23.02 -28.00 10.34
CA LEU A 466 22.03 -28.50 11.31
C LEU A 466 20.87 -29.21 10.60
N LYS A 467 21.18 -30.29 9.87
CA LYS A 467 20.20 -31.30 9.45
C LYS A 467 20.56 -32.68 9.98
#